data_AF-A0A9C8WHC3-F1
#
_entry.id   AF-A0A9C8WHC3-F1
#
_cell.length_a   1.000
_cell.length_b   1.000
_cell.length_c   1.000
_cell.angle_alpha   90.00
_cell.angle_beta   90.00
_cell.angle_gamma   90.00
#
_symmetry.space_group_name_H-M   'P 1'
#
loop_
_entity.id
_entity.type
_entity.pdbx_description
1 polymer ?
#
loop_
_entity_poly.entity_id
_entity_poly.type
_entity_poly.pdbx_seq_one_letter_code
_entity_poly.pdbx_strand_id
1 'polypeptide(L)' 'MSWQPKHLTRGQMAERRQEAYRLLQAGWRPASVARELGVSRAAVT' A
#
# COMPACT_ATOMS: atom_id res chain seq x y z
N MET A 1 -17.09 13.12 -2.69
CA MET A 1 -16.63 12.98 -1.29
C MET A 1 -15.99 11.61 -1.14
N SER A 2 -14.66 11.51 -1.23
CA SER A 2 -13.96 10.24 -0.99
C SER A 2 -13.96 9.98 0.52
N TRP A 3 -14.88 9.15 1.00
CA TRP A 3 -14.83 8.62 2.36
C TRP A 3 -13.51 7.86 2.51
N GLN A 4 -12.53 8.48 3.18
CA GLN A 4 -11.29 7.82 3.58
C GLN A 4 -11.44 7.42 5.05
N PRO A 5 -11.49 6.11 5.35
CA PRO A 5 -11.53 5.66 6.74
C PRO A 5 -10.27 6.17 7.47
N LYS A 6 -10.47 6.85 8.61
CA LYS A 6 -9.36 7.35 9.45
C LYS A 6 -8.43 6.23 9.91
N HIS A 7 -8.97 5.01 10.03
CA HIS A 7 -8.23 3.81 10.40
C HIS A 7 -8.66 2.67 9.49
N LEU A 8 -7.69 1.97 8.90
CA LEU A 8 -7.93 0.75 8.17
C LEU A 8 -8.20 -0.39 9.14
N THR A 9 -9.15 -1.26 8.78
CA THR A 9 -9.31 -2.54 9.49
C THR A 9 -8.10 -3.44 9.22
N ARG A 10 -7.91 -4.47 10.05
CA ARG A 10 -6.85 -5.48 9.83
C ARG A 10 -6.94 -6.13 8.45
N GLY A 11 -8.15 -6.38 7.96
CA GLY A 11 -8.39 -6.91 6.61
C GLY A 11 -7.92 -5.96 5.52
N GLN A 12 -8.32 -4.69 5.60
CA GLN A 12 -7.89 -3.67 4.63
C GLN A 12 -6.37 -3.45 4.62
N MET A 13 -5.72 -3.55 5.79
CA MET A 13 -4.25 -3.52 5.85
C MET A 13 -3.62 -4.74 5.18
N ALA A 14 -4.21 -5.93 5.35
CA ALA A 14 -3.71 -7.16 4.73
C ALA A 14 -3.86 -7.12 3.19
N GLU A 15 -4.99 -6.64 2.68
CA GLU A 15 -5.22 -6.44 1.25
C GLU A 15 -4.18 -5.49 0.65
N ARG A 16 -3.95 -4.33 1.27
CA ARG A 16 -2.93 -3.37 0.82
C ARG A 16 -1.51 -3.93 0.86
N ARG A 17 -1.18 -4.76 1.86
CA ARG A 17 0.12 -5.45 1.90
C ARG A 17 0.28 -6.46 0.77
N GLN A 18 -0.76 -7.23 0.45
CA GLN A 18 -0.72 -8.16 -0.68
C GLN A 18 -0.57 -7.44 -2.01
N GLU A 19 -1.21 -6.28 -2.15
CA GLU A 19 -1.06 -5.45 -3.34
C GLU A 19 0.34 -4.86 -3.47
N ALA A 20 0.89 -4.33 -2.36
CA ALA A 20 2.28 -3.88 -2.32
C ALA A 20 3.25 -4.99 -2.74
N TYR A 21 3.05 -6.20 -2.20
CA TYR A 21 3.85 -7.37 -2.53
C TYR A 21 3.76 -7.74 -4.02
N ARG A 22 2.56 -7.74 -4.60
CA ARG A 22 2.38 -8.01 -6.04
C ARG A 22 3.11 -6.98 -6.91
N LEU A 23 3.04 -5.70 -6.57
CA LEU A 23 3.73 -4.64 -7.31
C LEU A 23 5.26 -4.77 -7.20
N LEU A 24 5.78 -5.08 -6.01
CA LEU A 24 7.20 -5.34 -5.81
C LEU A 24 7.67 -6.55 -6.63
N GLN A 25 6.89 -7.64 -6.67
CA GLN A 25 7.20 -8.81 -7.49
C GLN A 25 7.11 -8.53 -8.99
N ALA A 26 6.27 -7.58 -9.40
CA ALA A 26 6.24 -7.07 -10.77
C ALA A 26 7.44 -6.16 -11.12
N GLY A 27 8.39 -5.96 -10.19
CA GLY A 27 9.60 -5.17 -10.40
C GLY A 27 9.43 -3.67 -10.15
N TRP A 28 8.32 -3.25 -9.53
CA TRP A 28 8.11 -1.84 -9.21
C TRP A 28 9.08 -1.38 -8.11
N ARG A 29 9.54 -0.13 -8.23
CA ARG A 29 10.39 0.46 -7.19
C ARG A 29 9.54 0.76 -5.94
N PRO A 30 10.05 0.51 -4.71
CA PRO A 30 9.30 0.75 -3.47
C PRO A 30 8.72 2.16 -3.33
N ALA A 31 9.41 3.19 -3.86
CA ALA A 31 8.92 4.55 -3.86
C ALA A 31 7.67 4.76 -4.74
N SER A 32 7.58 4.05 -5.87
CA SER A 32 6.41 4.08 -6.74
C SER A 32 5.24 3.34 -6.11
N VAL A 33 5.50 2.18 -5.51
CA VAL A 33 4.50 1.39 -4.77
C VAL A 33 3.92 2.20 -3.59
N ALA A 34 4.77 2.90 -2.84
CA ALA A 34 4.33 3.76 -1.74
C ALA A 34 3.41 4.89 -2.21
N ARG A 35 3.73 5.51 -3.35
CA ARG A 35 2.88 6.55 -3.98
C ARG A 35 1.55 6.00 -4.42
N GLU A 36 1.55 4.84 -5.09
CA GLU A 36 0.33 4.18 -5.58
C GLU A 36 -0.61 3.83 -4.43
N LEU A 37 -0.06 3.30 -3.34
CA LEU A 37 -0.85 2.86 -2.17
C LEU A 37 -1.15 3.99 -1.17
N GLY A 38 -0.64 5.20 -1.39
CA GLY A 38 -0.79 6.35 -0.50
C GLY A 38 -0.18 6.12 0.88
N VAL A 39 0.92 5.39 0.96
CA VAL A 39 1.66 5.09 2.21
C VAL A 39 3.04 5.72 2.21
N SER A 40 3.67 5.78 3.39
CA SER A 40 5.06 6.21 3.49
C SER A 40 6.00 5.16 2.88
N ARG A 41 7.13 5.61 2.31
CA ARG A 41 8.14 4.70 1.76
C ARG A 41 8.65 3.69 2.78
N ALA A 42 8.75 4.10 4.05
CA ALA A 42 9.17 3.22 5.15
C ALA A 42 8.20 2.05 5.38
N ALA A 43 6.94 2.17 4.98
CA ALA A 43 5.96 1.09 5.07
C ALA A 43 6.09 0.02 3.96
N VAL A 44 6.98 0.23 2.98
CA VAL A 44 7.18 -0.63 1.79
C VAL A 44 8.62 -1.18 1.71
N THR A 45 9.46 -0.92 2.72
CA THR A 45 10.78 -1.55 2.90
C THR A 45 10.61 -2.98 3.41
#